data_AF-A0A951RD95-F1
#
_entry.id   AF-A0A951RD95-F1
#
_cell.length_a   1.000
_cell.length_b   1.000
_cell.length_c   1.000
_cell.angle_alpha   90.00
_cell.angle_beta   90.00
_cell.angle_gamma   90.00
#
_symmetry.space_group_name_H-M   'P 1'
#
loop_
_entity.id
_entity.type
_entity.pdbx_description
1 polymer ?
#
loop_
_entity_poly.entity_id
_entity_poly.type
_entity_poly.pdbx_seq_one_letter_code
_entity_poly.pdbx_strand_id
1 'polypeptide(L)'
;MARWHSVDPLAEMYYPISPYAYVANNPIIFIDPDGMRLDWVHDKENDKYVWMDNVASPESTPEGYRYVGSKDSDILTDLNLPNSLSTEEAIRIGFSLEGEGKGAAPVGTMAKASGNLSIKADVSINKENASENNAMGKKFEGITITTNFSYSSKSPISDLKLSYNRFLYVKHGENQYSSMLSPSSGNVLYEAGTVPMNASISVSEKDISRQKPFYAAGIIAGAPNSKVVISPRPIKMEWNLQRNPIYLPK
;
A
#
# COMPACT_ATOMS: atom_id res chain seq x y z
N MET A 1 -36.61 -18.37 -22.54
CA MET A 1 -36.33 -18.44 -23.98
C MET A 1 -35.77 -17.08 -24.40
N ALA A 2 -34.46 -16.98 -24.64
CA ALA A 2 -33.80 -15.77 -25.13
C ALA A 2 -32.87 -16.19 -26.26
N ARG A 3 -33.32 -15.98 -27.50
CA ARG A 3 -32.55 -16.21 -28.73
C ARG A 3 -32.71 -14.97 -29.58
N TRP A 4 -31.63 -14.53 -30.22
CA TRP A 4 -31.71 -13.45 -31.20
C TRP A 4 -32.55 -13.89 -32.40
N HIS A 5 -33.34 -12.97 -32.95
CA HIS A 5 -34.09 -13.18 -34.19
C HIS A 5 -33.25 -12.95 -35.47
N SER A 6 -31.96 -12.62 -35.31
CA SER A 6 -31.01 -12.38 -36.40
C SER A 6 -29.63 -12.95 -36.05
N VAL A 7 -28.84 -13.24 -37.10
CA VAL A 7 -27.47 -13.78 -37.01
C VAL A 7 -26.50 -12.70 -36.54
N ASP A 8 -25.56 -13.08 -35.66
CA ASP A 8 -24.46 -12.22 -35.16
C ASP A 8 -23.50 -11.80 -36.30
N PRO A 9 -23.24 -10.48 -36.50
CA PRO A 9 -22.29 -9.98 -37.51
C PRO A 9 -20.84 -10.43 -37.33
N LEU A 10 -20.45 -10.94 -36.15
CA LEU A 10 -19.11 -11.44 -35.85
C LEU A 10 -19.02 -12.98 -35.81
N ALA A 11 -20.08 -13.67 -36.26
CA ALA A 11 -20.15 -15.14 -36.28
C ALA A 11 -18.99 -15.80 -37.05
N GLU A 12 -18.40 -15.12 -38.04
CA GLU A 12 -17.30 -15.66 -38.86
C GLU A 12 -15.94 -15.72 -38.13
N MET A 13 -15.79 -15.08 -36.96
CA MET A 13 -14.52 -15.05 -36.20
C MET A 13 -14.40 -16.16 -35.13
N TYR A 14 -15.45 -16.95 -34.90
CA TYR A 14 -15.49 -17.97 -33.83
C TYR A 14 -16.06 -19.31 -34.34
N TYR A 15 -15.25 -20.08 -35.05
CA TYR A 15 -15.68 -21.35 -35.66
C TYR A 15 -16.17 -22.48 -34.73
N PRO A 16 -15.89 -22.55 -33.41
CA PRO A 16 -16.43 -23.62 -32.57
C PRO A 16 -17.67 -23.23 -31.74
N ILE A 17 -18.17 -21.99 -31.83
CA ILE A 17 -19.30 -21.53 -30.99
C ILE A 17 -20.51 -21.25 -31.90
N SER A 18 -21.65 -21.83 -31.54
CA SER A 18 -22.91 -21.64 -32.28
C SER A 18 -23.23 -20.15 -32.45
N PRO A 19 -23.62 -19.68 -33.66
CA PRO A 19 -23.91 -18.27 -33.96
C PRO A 19 -25.15 -17.70 -33.24
N TYR A 20 -25.75 -18.50 -32.35
CA TYR A 20 -26.87 -18.12 -31.48
C TYR A 20 -26.50 -18.19 -29.99
N ALA A 21 -25.22 -18.35 -29.64
CA ALA A 21 -24.78 -18.47 -28.25
C ALA A 21 -24.71 -17.10 -27.56
N TYR A 22 -25.55 -16.92 -26.54
CA TYR A 22 -25.50 -15.77 -25.64
C TYR A 22 -24.46 -16.03 -24.52
N VAL A 23 -23.48 -15.12 -24.37
CA VAL A 23 -22.52 -15.06 -23.25
C VAL A 23 -21.79 -16.38 -22.98
N ALA A 24 -21.41 -17.13 -24.03
CA ALA A 24 -20.74 -18.44 -23.88
C ALA A 24 -21.40 -19.37 -22.82
N ASN A 25 -22.72 -19.23 -22.63
CA ASN A 25 -23.50 -19.97 -21.64
C ASN A 25 -23.19 -19.70 -20.14
N ASN A 26 -22.61 -18.56 -19.75
CA ASN A 26 -22.33 -18.25 -18.33
C ASN A 26 -22.77 -16.83 -17.87
N PRO A 27 -24.08 -16.61 -17.63
CA PRO A 27 -24.65 -15.30 -17.32
C PRO A 27 -24.64 -14.91 -15.83
N ILE A 28 -23.88 -15.60 -14.96
CA ILE A 28 -23.85 -15.31 -13.51
C ILE A 28 -22.71 -14.35 -13.12
N ILE A 29 -21.66 -14.22 -13.94
CA ILE A 29 -20.44 -13.45 -13.58
C ILE A 29 -20.31 -12.13 -14.37
N PHE A 30 -20.88 -12.04 -15.56
CA PHE A 30 -20.71 -10.88 -16.44
C PHE A 30 -22.04 -10.17 -16.67
N ILE A 31 -22.28 -9.15 -15.86
CA ILE A 31 -23.14 -8.04 -16.27
C ILE A 31 -22.23 -7.11 -17.06
N ASP A 32 -22.24 -7.23 -18.38
CA ASP A 32 -21.65 -6.27 -19.29
C ASP A 32 -22.81 -5.53 -19.99
N PRO A 33 -23.23 -4.37 -19.48
CA PRO A 33 -24.31 -3.62 -20.11
C PRO A 33 -23.90 -3.04 -21.47
N ASP A 34 -22.63 -2.58 -21.62
CA ASP A 34 -22.27 -1.68 -22.75
C ASP A 34 -20.87 -1.89 -23.38
N GLY A 35 -20.01 -2.79 -22.87
CA GLY A 35 -18.68 -3.08 -23.45
C GLY A 35 -17.67 -1.91 -23.42
N MET A 36 -17.97 -0.81 -22.72
CA MET A 36 -17.09 0.36 -22.62
C MET A 36 -16.12 0.17 -21.45
N ARG A 37 -14.82 0.05 -21.76
CA ARG A 37 -13.75 0.11 -20.76
C ARG A 37 -13.67 1.56 -20.27
N LEU A 38 -13.82 1.75 -18.95
CA LEU A 38 -13.83 3.04 -18.28
C LEU A 38 -12.57 3.09 -17.41
N ASP A 39 -11.80 4.17 -17.46
CA ASP A 39 -10.45 4.21 -16.90
C ASP A 39 -10.17 5.46 -16.06
N TRP A 40 -9.13 5.35 -15.21
CA TRP A 40 -8.55 6.48 -14.51
C TRP A 40 -7.73 7.35 -15.45
N VAL A 41 -7.84 8.66 -15.26
CA VAL A 41 -6.96 9.66 -15.82
C VAL A 41 -6.46 10.61 -14.73
N HIS A 42 -5.36 11.29 -15.01
CA HIS A 42 -4.81 12.35 -14.16
C HIS A 42 -5.06 13.70 -14.83
N ASP A 43 -5.78 14.57 -14.15
CA ASP A 43 -5.98 15.97 -14.48
C ASP A 43 -4.67 16.73 -14.22
N LYS A 44 -4.02 17.20 -15.28
CA LYS A 44 -2.72 17.89 -15.17
C LYS A 44 -2.85 19.29 -14.57
N GLU A 45 -4.01 19.93 -14.71
CA GLU A 45 -4.24 21.29 -14.22
C GLU A 45 -4.53 21.28 -12.71
N ASN A 46 -5.41 20.38 -12.28
CA ASN A 46 -5.84 20.29 -10.89
C ASN A 46 -5.02 19.30 -10.03
N ASP A 47 -4.10 18.55 -10.65
CA ASP A 47 -3.29 17.48 -10.06
C ASP A 47 -4.15 16.42 -9.35
N LYS A 48 -5.22 15.97 -10.00
CA LYS A 48 -6.20 15.02 -9.43
C LYS A 48 -6.36 13.78 -10.28
N TYR A 49 -6.65 12.66 -9.63
CA TYR A 49 -7.10 11.45 -10.31
C TYR A 49 -8.62 11.45 -10.43
N VAL A 50 -9.11 11.25 -11.65
CA VAL A 50 -10.54 11.26 -11.96
C VAL A 50 -10.88 10.05 -12.80
N TRP A 51 -12.03 9.46 -12.48
CA TRP A 51 -12.62 8.39 -13.27
C TRP A 51 -13.41 9.00 -14.42
N MET A 52 -13.19 8.52 -15.64
CA MET A 52 -13.89 8.99 -16.82
C MET A 52 -14.50 7.83 -17.60
N ASP A 53 -15.81 7.86 -17.74
CA ASP A 53 -16.56 6.81 -18.43
C ASP A 53 -16.30 6.80 -19.94
N ASN A 54 -15.89 7.93 -20.52
CA ASN A 54 -15.56 8.03 -21.94
C ASN A 54 -14.10 7.70 -22.29
N VAL A 55 -13.26 7.29 -21.32
CA VAL A 55 -11.85 6.97 -21.54
C VAL A 55 -11.61 5.47 -21.38
N ALA A 56 -11.04 4.85 -22.42
CA ALA A 56 -10.73 3.42 -22.50
C ALA A 56 -9.27 3.12 -22.85
N SER A 57 -8.52 4.14 -23.24
CA SER A 57 -7.14 4.04 -23.73
C SER A 57 -6.45 5.40 -23.78
N PRO A 58 -5.11 5.45 -23.94
CA PRO A 58 -4.37 6.69 -24.14
C PRO A 58 -4.90 7.55 -25.30
N GLU A 59 -5.37 6.92 -26.38
CA GLU A 59 -5.86 7.61 -27.58
C GLU A 59 -7.20 8.31 -27.32
N SER A 60 -8.04 7.75 -26.46
CA SER A 60 -9.32 8.34 -26.04
C SER A 60 -9.19 9.39 -24.93
N THR A 61 -7.98 9.60 -24.40
CA THR A 61 -7.76 10.52 -23.28
C THR A 61 -7.84 11.98 -23.76
N PRO A 62 -8.73 12.81 -23.20
CA PRO A 62 -8.87 14.20 -23.62
C PRO A 62 -7.59 15.03 -23.36
N GLU A 63 -7.44 16.11 -24.13
CA GLU A 63 -6.39 17.10 -23.86
C GLU A 63 -6.53 17.67 -22.44
N GLY A 64 -5.41 18.01 -21.80
CA GLY A 64 -5.38 18.39 -20.38
C GLY A 64 -5.31 17.22 -19.39
N TYR A 65 -5.59 15.99 -19.85
CA TYR A 65 -5.46 14.79 -19.02
C TYR A 65 -4.26 13.92 -19.42
N ARG A 66 -3.94 12.96 -18.57
CA ARG A 66 -2.97 11.91 -18.84
C ARG A 66 -3.58 10.57 -18.46
N TYR A 67 -3.47 9.59 -19.35
CA TYR A 67 -3.97 8.25 -19.13
C TYR A 67 -3.26 7.57 -17.95
N VAL A 68 -4.01 6.93 -17.06
CA VAL A 68 -3.49 6.18 -15.90
C VAL A 68 -3.79 4.70 -16.07
N GLY A 69 -5.06 4.31 -16.25
CA GLY A 69 -5.45 2.93 -16.50
C GLY A 69 -6.74 2.49 -15.83
N SER A 70 -7.20 1.29 -16.17
CA SER A 70 -8.46 0.71 -15.69
C SER A 70 -8.50 0.35 -14.20
N LYS A 71 -7.35 0.08 -13.58
CA LYS A 71 -7.30 -0.45 -12.19
C LYS A 71 -6.99 0.66 -11.21
N ASP A 72 -7.55 0.56 -10.01
CA ASP A 72 -7.24 1.50 -8.92
C ASP A 72 -5.74 1.44 -8.53
N SER A 73 -5.10 0.28 -8.68
CA SER A 73 -3.65 0.12 -8.48
C SER A 73 -2.79 0.84 -9.53
N ASP A 74 -3.36 1.22 -10.68
CA ASP A 74 -2.64 1.95 -11.71
C ASP A 74 -2.34 3.39 -11.25
N ILE A 75 -3.18 3.95 -10.36
CA ILE A 75 -2.92 5.21 -9.66
C ILE A 75 -1.62 5.12 -8.84
N LEU A 76 -1.41 4.01 -8.13
CA LEU A 76 -0.19 3.81 -7.33
C LEU A 76 1.04 3.74 -8.24
N THR A 77 0.93 2.99 -9.34
CA THR A 77 2.02 2.90 -10.34
C THR A 77 2.33 4.29 -10.91
N ASP A 78 1.30 5.09 -11.14
CA ASP A 78 1.47 6.45 -11.64
C ASP A 78 2.11 7.41 -10.63
N LEU A 79 1.81 7.24 -9.34
CA LEU A 79 2.51 7.89 -8.23
C LEU A 79 3.91 7.32 -7.98
N ASN A 80 4.38 6.39 -8.82
CA ASN A 80 5.65 5.68 -8.70
C ASN A 80 5.79 4.88 -7.39
N LEU A 81 4.65 4.44 -6.86
CA LEU A 81 4.55 3.63 -5.66
C LEU A 81 4.46 2.14 -6.00
N PRO A 82 5.08 1.27 -5.20
CA PRO A 82 4.82 -0.17 -5.25
C PRO A 82 3.55 -0.54 -4.49
N ASN A 83 2.80 -1.52 -5.00
CA ASN A 83 1.61 -2.04 -4.31
C ASN A 83 1.96 -2.84 -3.04
N SER A 84 3.13 -3.49 -3.04
CA SER A 84 3.69 -4.19 -1.89
C SER A 84 5.21 -4.14 -1.97
N LEU A 85 5.86 -4.15 -0.81
CA LEU A 85 7.31 -4.22 -0.69
C LEU A 85 7.76 -5.50 -0.02
N SER A 86 9.03 -5.86 -0.25
CA SER A 86 9.68 -6.99 0.40
C SER A 86 9.68 -6.85 1.91
N THR A 87 9.80 -7.98 2.59
CA THR A 87 10.00 -7.99 4.04
C THR A 87 11.33 -7.32 4.35
N GLU A 88 11.30 -6.36 5.27
CA GLU A 88 12.52 -5.79 5.84
C GLU A 88 12.76 -6.45 7.19
N GLU A 89 14.02 -6.74 7.48
CA GLU A 89 14.45 -7.29 8.76
C GLU A 89 15.55 -6.43 9.36
N ALA A 90 15.51 -6.28 10.68
CA ALA A 90 16.56 -5.60 11.41
C ALA A 90 16.89 -6.34 12.71
N ILE A 91 18.18 -6.56 12.92
CA ILE A 91 18.74 -7.12 14.14
C ILE A 91 19.51 -6.02 14.88
N ARG A 92 19.42 -6.03 16.20
CA ARG A 92 20.24 -5.23 17.10
C ARG A 92 20.77 -6.10 18.23
N ILE A 93 22.02 -5.82 18.58
CA ILE A 93 22.70 -6.41 19.74
C ILE A 93 23.13 -5.24 20.62
N GLY A 94 22.70 -5.28 21.88
CA GLY A 94 23.11 -4.33 22.91
C GLY A 94 23.94 -5.02 23.96
N PHE A 95 24.78 -4.24 24.64
CA PHE A 95 25.57 -4.73 25.77
C PHE A 95 25.41 -3.79 26.96
N SER A 96 25.42 -4.40 28.14
CA SER A 96 25.41 -3.72 29.44
C SER A 96 26.41 -4.39 30.37
N LEU A 97 26.67 -3.73 31.49
CA LEU A 97 27.42 -4.30 32.60
C LEU A 97 26.43 -4.53 33.76
N GLU A 98 26.48 -5.70 34.37
CA GLU A 98 25.70 -6.06 35.55
C GLU A 98 26.66 -6.42 36.70
N GLY A 99 26.43 -5.83 37.87
CA GLY A 99 27.20 -6.14 39.08
C GLY A 99 27.15 -5.00 40.09
N GLU A 100 27.37 -5.34 41.35
CA GLU A 100 27.49 -4.38 42.47
C GLU A 100 28.88 -4.50 43.11
N GLY A 101 29.42 -3.38 43.62
CA GLY A 101 30.73 -3.37 44.30
C GLY A 101 31.92 -3.44 43.34
N LYS A 102 32.85 -4.39 43.55
CA LYS A 102 34.13 -4.50 42.81
C LYS A 102 34.06 -5.37 41.55
N GLY A 103 32.89 -5.92 41.20
CA GLY A 103 32.73 -6.84 40.07
C GLY A 103 31.61 -6.38 39.13
N ALA A 104 31.83 -6.49 37.83
CA ALA A 104 30.83 -6.28 36.80
C ALA A 104 31.02 -7.32 35.69
N ALA A 105 29.93 -7.94 35.26
CA ALA A 105 29.89 -8.90 34.17
C ALA A 105 29.21 -8.28 32.93
N PRO A 106 29.71 -8.53 31.71
CA PRO A 106 29.04 -8.09 30.50
C PRO A 106 27.78 -8.95 30.25
N VAL A 107 26.67 -8.28 29.92
CA VAL A 107 25.40 -8.92 29.57
C VAL A 107 24.96 -8.43 28.19
N GLY A 108 24.66 -9.39 27.32
CA GLY A 108 24.14 -9.12 25.98
C GLY A 108 22.62 -9.15 25.92
N THR A 109 22.05 -8.21 25.17
CA THR A 109 20.64 -8.20 24.78
C THR A 109 20.54 -8.26 23.25
N MET A 110 19.59 -9.01 22.73
CA MET A 110 19.34 -9.11 21.30
C MET A 110 17.90 -8.73 21.01
N ALA A 111 17.69 -8.00 19.93
CA ALA A 111 16.37 -7.75 19.39
C ALA A 111 16.33 -7.99 17.88
N LYS A 112 15.24 -8.60 17.43
CA LYS A 112 14.94 -8.85 16.02
C LYS A 112 13.58 -8.23 15.72
N ALA A 113 13.48 -7.61 14.55
CA ALA A 113 12.27 -7.04 14.03
C ALA A 113 12.16 -7.44 12.55
N SER A 114 10.95 -7.78 12.12
CA SER A 114 10.64 -8.03 10.71
C SER A 114 9.26 -7.48 10.38
N GLY A 115 9.05 -7.05 9.15
CA GLY A 115 7.73 -6.60 8.74
C GLY A 115 7.62 -6.48 7.24
N ASN A 116 6.40 -6.28 6.77
CA ASN A 116 6.09 -5.96 5.38
C ASN A 116 5.26 -4.68 5.30
N LEU A 117 5.24 -4.09 4.10
CA LEU A 117 4.42 -2.94 3.79
C LEU A 117 3.55 -3.24 2.57
N SER A 118 2.28 -2.88 2.65
CA SER A 118 1.34 -2.89 1.54
C SER A 118 0.74 -1.50 1.36
N ILE A 119 0.56 -1.09 0.11
CA ILE A 119 -0.05 0.20 -0.24
C ILE A 119 -1.27 -0.08 -1.11
N LYS A 120 -2.38 0.62 -0.81
CA LYS A 120 -3.61 0.55 -1.58
C LYS A 120 -4.06 1.95 -1.96
N ALA A 121 -4.62 2.09 -3.16
CA ALA A 121 -5.43 3.24 -3.51
C ALA A 121 -6.79 3.08 -2.86
N ASP A 122 -7.23 4.11 -2.15
CA ASP A 122 -8.54 4.17 -1.53
C ASP A 122 -9.51 4.82 -2.50
N VAL A 123 -10.54 4.08 -2.88
CA VAL A 123 -11.53 4.51 -3.87
C VAL A 123 -12.91 4.28 -3.29
N SER A 124 -13.76 5.32 -3.40
CA SER A 124 -15.16 5.26 -3.04
C SER A 124 -16.03 5.21 -4.29
N ILE A 125 -17.24 4.65 -4.15
CA ILE A 125 -18.29 4.70 -5.16
C ILE A 125 -19.52 5.25 -4.46
N ASN A 126 -19.90 6.49 -4.80
CA ASN A 126 -21.07 7.14 -4.23
C ASN A 126 -21.83 7.89 -5.33
N LYS A 127 -23.14 7.62 -5.47
CA LYS A 127 -24.00 8.27 -6.46
C LYS A 127 -24.09 9.79 -6.31
N GLU A 128 -23.79 10.33 -5.13
CA GLU A 128 -23.70 11.79 -4.92
C GLU A 128 -22.53 12.43 -5.68
N ASN A 129 -21.48 11.66 -5.98
CA ASN A 129 -20.34 12.10 -6.78
C ASN A 129 -20.56 11.85 -8.29
N ALA A 130 -21.72 11.34 -8.70
CA ALA A 130 -21.95 10.98 -10.09
C ALA A 130 -22.04 12.21 -10.99
N SER A 131 -21.52 12.07 -12.21
CA SER A 131 -21.61 13.07 -13.27
C SER A 131 -21.88 12.40 -14.61
N GLU A 132 -22.11 13.19 -15.66
CA GLU A 132 -22.32 12.67 -17.02
C GLU A 132 -21.17 11.78 -17.51
N ASN A 133 -19.95 12.06 -17.08
CA ASN A 133 -18.75 11.29 -17.43
C ASN A 133 -18.20 10.47 -16.24
N ASN A 134 -19.03 10.21 -15.23
CA ASN A 134 -18.73 9.36 -14.08
C ASN A 134 -20.04 8.89 -13.43
N ALA A 135 -20.81 8.05 -14.12
CA ALA A 135 -22.14 7.62 -13.72
C ALA A 135 -22.15 6.82 -12.40
N MET A 136 -21.03 6.19 -12.05
CA MET A 136 -20.86 5.49 -10.78
C MET A 136 -20.57 6.42 -9.61
N GLY A 137 -20.09 7.64 -9.87
CA GLY A 137 -19.55 8.53 -8.85
C GLY A 137 -18.35 7.92 -8.15
N LYS A 138 -17.49 7.25 -8.94
CA LYS A 138 -16.24 6.66 -8.48
C LYS A 138 -15.25 7.79 -8.19
N LYS A 139 -14.64 7.78 -7.02
CA LYS A 139 -13.76 8.86 -6.55
C LYS A 139 -12.52 8.29 -5.86
N PHE A 140 -11.36 8.83 -6.22
CA PHE A 140 -10.13 8.55 -5.51
C PHE A 140 -10.14 9.36 -4.21
N GLU A 141 -9.97 8.70 -3.06
CA GLU A 141 -10.00 9.35 -1.75
C GLU A 141 -8.61 9.54 -1.16
N GLY A 142 -7.62 8.79 -1.65
CA GLY A 142 -6.26 8.83 -1.15
C GLY A 142 -5.56 7.47 -1.24
N ILE A 143 -4.54 7.28 -0.43
CA ILE A 143 -3.86 6.00 -0.30
C ILE A 143 -3.79 5.56 1.16
N THR A 144 -3.86 4.25 1.38
CA THR A 144 -3.61 3.64 2.68
C THR A 144 -2.35 2.78 2.61
N ILE A 145 -1.42 3.09 3.50
CA ILE A 145 -0.19 2.34 3.74
C ILE A 145 -0.41 1.52 5.01
N THR A 146 -0.35 0.20 4.89
CA THR A 146 -0.51 -0.74 6.01
C THR A 146 0.76 -1.54 6.19
N THR A 147 1.14 -1.76 7.46
CA THR A 147 2.23 -2.67 7.82
C THR A 147 1.74 -3.79 8.73
N ASN A 148 2.29 -4.99 8.50
CA ASN A 148 2.31 -6.05 9.48
C ASN A 148 3.75 -6.28 9.93
N PHE A 149 3.94 -6.35 11.24
CA PHE A 149 5.24 -6.31 11.87
C PHE A 149 5.31 -7.36 12.98
N SER A 150 6.47 -7.97 13.18
CA SER A 150 6.74 -8.87 14.30
C SER A 150 8.08 -8.51 14.92
N TYR A 151 8.18 -8.60 16.24
CA TYR A 151 9.44 -8.36 16.93
C TYR A 151 9.64 -9.29 18.11
N SER A 152 10.90 -9.51 18.48
CA SER A 152 11.31 -10.17 19.72
C SER A 152 12.47 -9.44 20.37
N SER A 153 12.57 -9.53 21.69
CA SER A 153 13.73 -9.10 22.47
C SER A 153 14.08 -10.18 23.50
N LYS A 154 15.36 -10.57 23.54
CA LYS A 154 15.92 -11.59 24.42
C LYS A 154 17.06 -10.98 25.22
N SER A 155 16.99 -11.12 26.54
CA SER A 155 18.04 -10.73 27.47
C SER A 155 17.97 -11.64 28.71
N PRO A 156 19.12 -12.05 29.28
CA PRO A 156 19.18 -12.76 30.56
C PRO A 156 18.60 -11.92 31.72
N ILE A 157 18.74 -10.59 31.66
CA ILE A 157 18.15 -9.65 32.61
C ILE A 157 16.89 -9.04 32.02
N SER A 158 15.76 -9.11 32.74
CA SER A 158 14.47 -8.54 32.32
C SER A 158 14.57 -7.06 31.97
N ASP A 159 15.28 -6.29 32.78
CA ASP A 159 15.42 -4.84 32.66
C ASP A 159 16.28 -4.39 31.49
N LEU A 160 17.02 -5.31 30.86
CA LEU A 160 17.78 -5.05 29.64
C LEU A 160 17.04 -5.50 28.37
N LYS A 161 15.83 -6.06 28.50
CA LYS A 161 14.95 -6.21 27.33
C LYS A 161 14.67 -4.82 26.78
N LEU A 162 14.67 -4.69 25.47
CA LEU A 162 14.36 -3.42 24.84
C LEU A 162 12.84 -3.20 24.95
N SER A 163 12.43 -2.06 25.52
CA SER A 163 11.04 -1.58 25.49
C SER A 163 10.79 -0.91 24.14
N TYR A 164 9.53 -0.78 23.69
CA TYR A 164 9.25 -0.31 22.32
C TYR A 164 8.21 0.81 22.31
N ASN A 165 8.62 2.04 21.94
CA ASN A 165 7.72 3.08 21.42
C ASN A 165 7.59 2.85 19.91
N ARG A 166 6.37 2.94 19.37
CA ARG A 166 6.06 2.32 18.09
C ARG A 166 5.21 3.19 17.20
N PHE A 167 5.79 3.68 16.12
CA PHE A 167 4.98 4.24 15.05
C PHE A 167 5.49 3.80 13.69
N LEU A 168 4.53 3.55 12.80
CA LEU A 168 4.74 3.66 11.37
C LEU A 168 4.86 5.15 11.04
N TYR A 169 5.78 5.51 10.16
CA TYR A 169 5.81 6.82 9.53
C TYR A 169 5.87 6.68 8.02
N VAL A 170 5.32 7.66 7.31
CA VAL A 170 5.36 7.79 5.86
C VAL A 170 5.78 9.22 5.53
N LYS A 171 6.71 9.38 4.60
CA LYS A 171 7.20 10.69 4.14
C LYS A 171 6.76 10.98 2.71
N HIS A 172 6.14 12.14 2.53
CA HIS A 172 5.60 12.63 1.26
C HIS A 172 5.97 14.11 1.08
N GLY A 173 6.88 14.41 0.16
CA GLY A 173 7.46 15.76 0.07
C GLY A 173 8.06 16.21 1.41
N GLU A 174 7.59 17.34 1.94
CA GLU A 174 8.03 17.86 3.25
C GLU A 174 7.20 17.32 4.43
N ASN A 175 6.09 16.63 4.15
CA ASN A 175 5.18 16.12 5.17
C ASN A 175 5.63 14.76 5.69
N GLN A 176 5.41 14.53 6.98
CA GLN A 176 5.55 13.23 7.62
C GLN A 176 4.26 12.87 8.34
N TYR A 177 3.70 11.73 7.97
CA TYR A 177 2.55 11.12 8.62
C TYR A 177 3.04 10.06 9.59
N SER A 178 2.35 9.87 10.71
CA SER A 178 2.69 8.82 11.67
C SER A 178 1.45 8.21 12.30
N SER A 179 1.51 6.91 12.56
CA SER A 179 0.45 6.18 13.26
C SER A 179 1.06 5.18 14.23
N MET A 180 0.46 5.06 15.41
CA MET A 180 0.99 4.20 16.46
C MET A 180 0.77 2.72 16.09
N LEU A 181 1.77 1.87 16.30
CA LEU A 181 1.58 0.42 16.10
C LEU A 181 0.76 -0.15 17.26
N SER A 182 -0.22 -0.98 16.93
CA SER A 182 -1.05 -1.74 17.85
C SER A 182 -0.79 -3.24 17.72
N PRO A 183 -1.01 -4.03 18.79
CA PRO A 183 -1.02 -5.49 18.67
C PRO A 183 -2.01 -5.94 17.61
N SER A 184 -1.59 -6.85 16.73
CA SER A 184 -2.48 -7.41 15.71
C SER A 184 -3.63 -8.17 16.38
N SER A 185 -4.86 -7.97 15.91
CA SER A 185 -6.05 -8.69 16.37
C SER A 185 -6.40 -9.87 15.45
N GLY A 186 -6.99 -10.92 16.02
CA GLY A 186 -7.40 -12.12 15.27
C GLY A 186 -6.34 -13.21 15.17
N ASN A 187 -6.61 -14.22 14.33
CA ASN A 187 -5.73 -15.37 14.13
C ASN A 187 -4.61 -15.01 13.14
N VAL A 188 -3.48 -14.53 13.66
CA VAL A 188 -2.28 -14.20 12.88
C VAL A 188 -1.23 -15.28 13.08
N LEU A 189 -0.62 -15.77 12.00
CA LEU A 189 0.55 -16.64 12.05
C LEU A 189 1.81 -15.79 12.24
N TYR A 190 2.61 -16.10 13.26
CA TYR A 190 3.85 -15.40 13.56
C TYR A 190 4.90 -16.34 14.16
N GLU A 191 6.17 -15.91 14.13
CA GLU A 191 7.28 -16.67 14.68
C GLU A 191 7.13 -16.78 16.22
N ALA A 192 7.23 -17.98 16.77
CA ALA A 192 7.09 -18.21 18.21
C ALA A 192 8.07 -17.33 19.02
N GLY A 193 7.56 -16.64 20.04
CA GLY A 193 8.35 -15.71 20.84
C GLY A 193 8.47 -14.30 20.26
N THR A 194 7.77 -14.00 19.15
CA THR A 194 7.55 -12.63 18.67
C THR A 194 6.19 -12.09 19.10
N VAL A 195 6.00 -10.78 19.01
CA VAL A 195 4.70 -10.13 19.19
C VAL A 195 4.29 -9.47 17.87
N PRO A 196 3.18 -9.90 17.23
CA PRO A 196 2.69 -9.33 15.99
C PRO A 196 2.01 -7.97 16.25
N MET A 197 2.29 -7.01 15.38
CA MET A 197 1.76 -5.66 15.41
C MET A 197 1.29 -5.23 14.02
N ASN A 198 0.39 -4.27 13.99
CA ASN A 198 -0.06 -3.59 12.78
C ASN A 198 -0.14 -2.08 12.97
N ALA A 199 -0.05 -1.36 11.87
CA ALA A 199 -0.40 0.06 11.78
C ALA A 199 -0.85 0.36 10.36
N SER A 200 -1.69 1.39 10.25
CA SER A 200 -2.07 1.96 8.96
C SER A 200 -1.97 3.48 9.03
N ILE A 201 -1.57 4.07 7.91
CA ILE A 201 -1.60 5.51 7.65
C ILE A 201 -2.40 5.71 6.37
N SER A 202 -3.41 6.56 6.43
CA SER A 202 -4.15 7.01 5.25
C SER A 202 -3.72 8.45 4.93
N VAL A 203 -3.42 8.72 3.66
CA VAL A 203 -3.08 10.04 3.14
C VAL A 203 -4.17 10.42 2.15
N SER A 204 -4.88 11.53 2.42
CA SER A 204 -6.00 11.97 1.60
C SER A 204 -5.53 12.42 0.21
N GLU A 205 -6.38 12.25 -0.81
CA GLU A 205 -6.15 12.77 -2.16
C GLU A 205 -5.73 14.26 -2.18
N LYS A 206 -6.23 15.07 -1.24
CA LYS A 206 -5.94 16.50 -1.14
C LYS A 206 -4.49 16.80 -0.78
N ASP A 207 -3.83 15.86 -0.12
CA ASP A 207 -2.45 15.97 0.32
C ASP A 207 -1.48 15.27 -0.65
N ILE A 208 -2.00 14.60 -1.67
CA ILE A 208 -1.22 13.86 -2.67
C ILE A 208 -1.00 14.76 -3.88
N SER A 209 0.25 14.85 -4.32
CA SER A 209 0.62 15.51 -5.57
C SER A 209 1.61 14.68 -6.34
N ARG A 210 1.49 14.63 -7.68
CA ARG A 210 2.51 13.95 -8.52
C ARG A 210 3.86 14.64 -8.48
N GLN A 211 3.89 15.92 -8.12
CA GLN A 211 5.13 16.70 -8.00
C GLN A 211 5.87 16.42 -6.68
N LYS A 212 5.17 15.87 -5.68
CA LYS A 212 5.73 15.54 -4.37
C LYS A 212 5.85 14.03 -4.24
N PRO A 213 7.05 13.44 -4.22
CA PRO A 213 7.17 12.00 -4.13
C PRO A 213 6.87 11.50 -2.72
N PHE A 214 6.26 10.32 -2.65
CA PHE A 214 6.46 9.42 -1.51
C PHE A 214 7.84 8.79 -1.63
N TYR A 215 8.68 8.91 -0.61
CA TYR A 215 10.06 8.42 -0.71
C TYR A 215 10.46 7.44 0.38
N ALA A 216 9.82 7.47 1.55
CA ALA A 216 10.11 6.51 2.60
C ALA A 216 8.87 6.19 3.42
N ALA A 217 8.73 4.92 3.77
CA ALA A 217 7.95 4.49 4.90
C ALA A 217 8.88 3.76 5.86
N GLY A 218 8.64 3.86 7.15
CA GLY A 218 9.43 3.08 8.08
C GLY A 218 8.76 2.87 9.40
N ILE A 219 9.33 1.92 10.11
CA ILE A 219 8.95 1.58 11.46
C ILE A 219 10.12 1.96 12.35
N ILE A 220 9.82 2.72 13.39
CA ILE A 220 10.69 2.82 14.54
C ILE A 220 10.15 1.86 15.59
N ALA A 221 10.87 0.76 15.77
CA ALA A 221 10.59 -0.24 16.77
C ALA A 221 11.68 -0.18 17.84
N GLY A 222 11.38 0.48 18.94
CA GLY A 222 12.24 0.45 20.12
C GLY A 222 12.18 1.79 20.84
N ALA A 223 12.26 1.75 22.15
CA ALA A 223 12.69 2.86 22.97
C ALA A 223 14.15 2.60 23.34
N PRO A 224 14.99 3.64 23.45
CA PRO A 224 16.29 3.51 24.07
C PRO A 224 16.15 2.90 25.46
N ASN A 225 16.80 1.77 25.71
CA ASN A 225 16.95 1.30 27.08
C ASN A 225 18.21 1.97 27.65
N SER A 226 18.03 2.90 28.58
CA SER A 226 19.15 3.66 29.18
C SER A 226 20.11 2.78 29.99
N LYS A 227 19.70 1.56 30.36
CA LYS A 227 20.58 0.56 30.98
C LYS A 227 21.43 -0.19 29.94
N VAL A 228 21.12 -0.06 28.65
CA VAL A 228 21.95 -0.56 27.54
C VAL A 228 22.98 0.51 27.19
N VAL A 229 24.25 0.22 27.48
CA VAL A 229 25.34 1.19 27.36
C VAL A 229 25.87 1.25 25.91
N ILE A 230 25.80 0.14 25.18
CA ILE A 230 26.22 0.05 23.78
C ILE A 230 25.01 -0.24 22.87
N SER A 231 24.88 0.53 21.80
CA SER A 231 23.74 0.52 20.87
C SER A 231 22.38 0.81 21.53
N PRO A 232 22.22 1.91 22.30
CA PRO A 232 20.95 2.26 22.94
C PRO A 232 19.88 2.73 21.95
N ARG A 233 20.13 2.74 20.64
CA ARG A 233 19.21 3.31 19.65
C ARG A 233 18.08 2.34 19.29
N PRO A 234 16.90 2.87 18.90
CA PRO A 234 15.80 2.04 18.44
C PRO A 234 16.15 1.26 17.16
N ILE A 235 15.41 0.17 16.92
CA ILE A 235 15.44 -0.50 15.63
C ILE A 235 14.68 0.38 14.63
N LYS A 236 15.33 0.70 13.52
CA LYS A 236 14.72 1.38 12.40
C LYS A 236 14.71 0.42 11.21
N MET A 237 13.53 0.18 10.65
CA MET A 237 13.34 -0.45 9.35
C MET A 237 12.73 0.60 8.42
N GLU A 238 13.24 0.71 7.21
CA GLU A 238 12.83 1.74 6.27
C GLU A 238 12.74 1.13 4.87
N TRP A 239 11.58 1.30 4.26
CA TRP A 239 11.29 0.93 2.89
C TRP A 239 11.46 2.17 2.01
N ASN A 240 12.23 2.03 0.93
CA ASN A 240 12.23 3.01 -0.14
C ASN A 240 10.92 2.86 -0.94
N LEU A 241 10.12 3.91 -0.98
CA LEU A 241 8.83 3.89 -1.67
C LEU A 241 8.92 4.23 -3.16
N GLN A 242 10.08 4.68 -3.65
CA GLN A 242 10.26 5.01 -5.07
C GLN A 242 10.71 3.78 -5.84
N ARG A 243 9.97 3.40 -6.90
CA ARG A 243 10.34 2.26 -7.75
C ARG A 243 11.60 2.52 -8.59
N ASN A 244 11.92 3.78 -8.92
CA ASN A 244 13.16 4.29 -9.56
C ASN A 244 13.00 5.81 -9.78
N PRO A 245 14.07 6.60 -10.01
CA PRO A 245 13.95 8.02 -10.33
C PRO A 245 13.17 8.21 -11.63
N ILE A 246 12.04 8.91 -11.56
CA ILE A 246 11.29 9.34 -12.74
C ILE A 246 12.16 10.39 -13.43
N TYR A 247 12.71 10.08 -14.61
CA TYR A 247 13.13 11.13 -15.53
C TYR A 247 11.85 11.84 -15.97
N LEU A 248 11.51 12.94 -15.30
CA LEU A 248 10.54 13.88 -15.82
C LEU A 248 11.21 14.59 -17.00
N PRO A 249 10.76 14.41 -18.26
CA PRO A 249 11.22 15.28 -19.33
C PRO A 249 10.85 16.72 -18.95
N LYS A 250 11.85 17.60 -19.02
CA LYS A 250 11.72 19.04 -18.79
C LYS A 250 10.78 19.68 -19.80
#